data_AF-A0A4R2ZY61-F1
#
_entry.id   AF-A0A4R2ZY61-F1
#
_cell.length_a   1.000
_cell.length_b   1.000
_cell.length_c   1.000
_cell.angle_alpha   90.00
_cell.angle_beta   90.00
_cell.angle_gamma   90.00
#
_symmetry.space_group_name_H-M   'P 1'
#
loop_
_entity.id
_entity.type
_entity.pdbx_description
1 polymer ?
#
loop_
_entity_poly.entity_id
_entity_poly.type
_entity_poly.pdbx_seq_one_letter_code
_entity_poly.pdbx_strand_id
1 'polypeptide(L)'
;MVNPISRSVATNITAEPKPRRSLKQVLVSIDDGAIMRTAFYMLLGAAVTFLAVDLYEVATVKTDTRLPGHDPLTTDAPVLPPALTEGVPHAPPVTPASPAEVLRKPITFNLTGGGVLLAEGAIDPGAAERFKTEIEARGEYVKVVALNSPGGSVEDAIAMSKLIREKKLVTRVREKALCASSCPIVFAGGVMRIAEKDAVIGVHQVFNGSRERPSPEEAMSAAQSTTARIARHLEEMGVGAGVWLKALETPPDRLYYLTPKELADFKLTTPGVMPAAAAAPARRP
;
A
#
# COMPACT_ATOMS: atom_id res chain seq x y z
N MET A 1 22.96 102.19 27.12
CA MET A 1 24.27 102.65 27.63
C MET A 1 25.21 101.45 27.70
N VAL A 2 26.36 101.57 27.03
CA VAL A 2 27.68 100.95 27.32
C VAL A 2 27.88 99.44 27.09
N ASN A 3 28.70 99.13 26.08
CA ASN A 3 29.49 97.91 25.83
C ASN A 3 30.73 97.90 26.77
N PRO A 4 31.45 96.77 27.06
CA PRO A 4 32.56 96.38 26.16
C PRO A 4 33.03 94.89 26.14
N ILE A 5 33.43 94.45 24.94
CA ILE A 5 34.74 93.87 24.51
C ILE A 5 35.42 92.72 25.31
N SER A 6 35.69 91.60 24.63
CA SER A 6 37.05 91.00 24.58
C SER A 6 37.29 90.09 23.36
N ARG A 7 38.46 90.26 22.71
CA ARG A 7 39.01 89.51 21.55
C ARG A 7 40.05 88.48 22.04
N SER A 8 40.26 87.36 21.33
CA SER A 8 41.58 86.82 20.93
C SER A 8 41.45 85.55 20.07
N VAL A 9 41.81 85.58 18.78
CA VAL A 9 43.02 85.00 18.12
C VAL A 9 42.90 83.52 17.73
N ALA A 10 42.96 83.28 16.42
CA ALA A 10 43.00 81.97 15.76
C ALA A 10 44.43 81.66 15.27
N THR A 11 44.85 80.40 15.39
CA THR A 11 46.15 79.88 14.93
C THR A 11 45.92 78.94 13.74
N ASN A 12 46.54 79.22 12.59
CA ASN A 12 46.53 78.37 11.40
C ASN A 12 47.61 77.28 11.49
N ILE A 13 47.27 76.03 11.15
CA ILE A 13 48.22 74.92 10.92
C ILE A 13 48.07 74.48 9.45
N THR A 14 49.17 74.55 8.70
CA THR A 14 49.33 74.02 7.34
C THR A 14 49.65 72.52 7.38
N ALA A 15 48.94 71.69 6.59
CA ALA A 15 49.18 70.25 6.47
C ALA A 15 49.92 69.90 5.16
N GLU A 16 50.96 69.06 5.26
CA GLU A 16 51.68 68.46 4.11
C GLU A 16 50.91 67.25 3.50
N PRO A 17 51.04 66.96 2.19
CA PRO A 17 50.36 65.82 1.56
C PRO A 17 51.17 64.51 1.65
N LYS A 18 50.49 63.42 2.05
CA LYS A 18 51.06 62.07 2.21
C LYS A 18 51.12 61.30 0.86
N PRO A 19 52.17 60.51 0.56
CA PRO A 19 52.33 59.87 -0.74
C PRO A 19 51.35 58.69 -0.94
N ARG A 20 50.72 58.63 -2.12
CA ARG A 20 49.83 57.51 -2.53
C ARG A 20 50.65 56.33 -3.05
N ARG A 21 50.55 55.17 -2.38
CA ARG A 21 51.10 53.89 -2.87
C ARG A 21 50.28 53.36 -4.04
N SER A 22 50.96 52.91 -5.10
CA SER A 22 50.36 52.34 -6.31
C SER A 22 50.01 50.86 -6.10
N LEU A 23 48.81 50.46 -6.54
CA LEU A 23 48.26 49.08 -6.50
C LEU A 23 49.22 48.00 -7.05
N LYS A 24 50.15 48.38 -7.94
CA LYS A 24 51.12 47.45 -8.53
C LYS A 24 52.20 46.96 -7.55
N GLN A 25 52.45 47.67 -6.44
CA GLN A 25 53.46 47.26 -5.44
C GLN A 25 52.91 46.34 -4.34
N VAL A 26 51.59 46.27 -4.16
CA VAL A 26 50.96 45.35 -3.19
C VAL A 26 50.90 43.93 -3.76
N LEU A 27 50.86 43.79 -5.09
CA LEU A 27 50.75 42.50 -5.77
C LEU A 27 52.06 41.68 -5.80
N VAL A 28 53.23 42.30 -5.58
CA VAL A 28 54.54 41.64 -5.69
C VAL A 28 55.08 41.15 -4.33
N SER A 29 54.39 41.44 -3.22
CA SER A 29 54.84 41.07 -1.86
C SER A 29 53.99 39.98 -1.19
N ILE A 30 53.18 39.24 -1.96
CA ILE A 30 52.40 38.15 -1.39
C ILE A 30 53.27 36.89 -1.40
N ASP A 31 53.67 36.46 -0.21
CA ASP A 31 54.45 35.24 0.03
C ASP A 31 53.72 34.02 -0.54
N ASP A 32 54.34 33.31 -1.49
CA ASP A 32 53.78 32.11 -2.12
C ASP A 32 53.34 31.07 -1.08
N GLY A 33 54.06 30.99 0.05
CA GLY A 33 53.70 30.13 1.18
C GLY A 33 52.41 30.56 1.88
N ALA A 34 52.15 31.87 1.95
CA ALA A 34 50.91 32.40 2.49
C ALA A 34 49.73 32.13 1.55
N ILE A 35 49.92 32.26 0.23
CA ILE A 35 48.89 31.95 -0.77
C ILE A 35 48.47 30.48 -0.69
N MET A 36 49.43 29.55 -0.64
CA MET A 36 49.15 28.13 -0.57
C MET A 36 48.44 27.73 0.73
N ARG A 37 48.81 28.33 1.87
CA ARG A 37 48.13 28.10 3.16
C ARG A 37 46.71 28.63 3.14
N THR A 38 46.49 29.83 2.61
CA THR A 38 45.15 30.40 2.46
C THR A 38 44.27 29.53 1.55
N ALA A 39 44.80 29.06 0.42
CA ALA A 39 44.07 28.15 -0.47
C ALA A 39 43.73 26.82 0.24
N PHE A 40 44.67 26.25 0.99
CA PHE A 40 44.44 25.02 1.77
C PHE A 40 43.35 25.20 2.84
N TYR A 41 43.40 26.28 3.63
CA TYR A 41 42.39 26.53 4.66
C TYR A 41 41.01 26.84 4.08
N MET A 42 40.96 27.49 2.91
CA MET A 42 39.69 27.69 2.19
C MET A 42 39.09 26.37 1.71
N LEU A 43 39.90 25.47 1.15
CA LEU A 43 39.46 24.13 0.74
C LEU A 43 39.03 23.29 1.95
N LEU A 44 39.79 23.32 3.04
CA LEU A 44 39.46 22.63 4.28
C LEU A 44 38.15 23.15 4.87
N GLY A 45 37.97 24.48 4.90
CA GLY A 45 36.74 25.13 5.33
C GLY A 45 35.54 24.70 4.50
N ALA A 46 35.68 24.72 3.16
CA ALA A 46 34.64 24.25 2.25
C ALA A 46 34.29 22.77 2.50
N ALA A 47 35.29 21.89 2.64
CA ALA A 47 35.07 20.47 2.91
C ALA A 47 34.35 20.24 4.25
N VAL A 48 34.73 20.97 5.31
CA VAL A 48 34.05 20.92 6.62
C VAL A 48 32.62 21.44 6.50
N THR A 49 32.37 22.49 5.73
CA THR A 49 31.02 23.01 5.48
C THR A 49 30.17 21.99 4.72
N PHE A 50 30.69 21.38 3.65
CA PHE A 50 29.99 20.32 2.92
C PHE A 50 29.66 19.14 3.85
N LEU A 51 30.64 18.66 4.62
CA LEU A 51 30.42 17.57 5.57
C LEU A 51 29.39 17.93 6.65
N ALA A 52 29.38 19.19 7.12
CA ALA A 52 28.40 19.65 8.11
C ALA A 52 26.99 19.78 7.50
N VAL A 53 26.88 20.22 6.25
CA VAL A 53 25.60 20.26 5.51
C VAL A 53 25.10 18.84 5.28
N ASP A 54 25.96 17.93 4.82
CA ASP A 54 25.61 16.52 4.61
C ASP A 54 25.19 15.83 5.92
N LEU A 55 25.92 16.07 7.02
CA LEU A 55 25.57 15.52 8.33
C LEU A 55 24.29 16.13 8.91
N TYR A 56 24.08 17.44 8.69
CA TYR A 56 22.84 18.10 9.07
C TYR A 56 21.67 17.53 8.27
N GLU A 57 21.82 17.37 6.96
CA GLU A 57 20.81 16.77 6.09
C GLU A 57 20.53 15.31 6.46
N VAL A 58 21.55 14.47 6.71
CA VAL A 58 21.35 13.10 7.20
C VAL A 58 20.69 13.05 8.58
N ALA A 59 20.99 14.01 9.45
CA ALA A 59 20.38 14.13 10.77
C ALA A 59 18.93 14.64 10.69
N THR A 60 18.58 15.53 9.76
CA THR A 60 17.23 16.08 9.58
C THR A 60 16.34 15.20 8.70
N VAL A 61 16.90 14.47 7.71
CA VAL A 61 16.18 13.52 6.84
C VAL A 61 15.62 12.33 7.64
N LYS A 62 16.21 12.00 8.80
CA LYS A 62 15.62 11.05 9.76
C LYS A 62 14.36 11.58 10.48
N THR A 63 14.07 12.87 10.39
CA THR A 63 12.94 13.52 11.08
C THR A 63 11.85 14.06 10.14
N ASP A 64 12.16 14.34 8.87
CA ASP A 64 11.26 15.09 7.97
C ASP A 64 10.74 14.35 6.71
N THR A 65 10.76 13.02 6.68
CA THR A 65 9.99 12.25 5.67
C THR A 65 8.64 11.72 6.19
N ARG A 66 8.06 12.38 7.20
CA ARG A 66 6.60 12.30 7.42
C ARG A 66 5.91 13.33 6.53
N LEU A 67 5.69 12.95 5.27
CA LEU A 67 4.71 13.65 4.44
C LEU A 67 3.35 13.64 5.19
N PRO A 68 2.59 14.76 5.19
CA PRO A 68 1.31 14.81 5.89
C PRO A 68 0.40 13.68 5.41
N GLY A 69 -0.11 12.90 6.36
CA GLY A 69 -0.98 11.76 6.08
C GLY A 69 -2.26 12.22 5.38
N HIS A 70 -2.59 11.58 4.26
CA HIS A 70 -3.90 11.74 3.63
C HIS A 70 -4.95 10.92 4.40
N ASP A 71 -6.03 11.58 4.81
CA ASP A 71 -7.19 10.93 5.42
C ASP A 71 -8.19 10.50 4.32
N PRO A 72 -8.35 9.20 4.04
CA PRO A 72 -9.30 8.69 3.06
C PRO A 72 -10.78 8.94 3.41
N LEU A 73 -11.08 9.55 4.57
CA LEU A 73 -12.44 9.94 4.97
C LEU A 73 -12.81 11.39 4.62
N THR A 74 -11.89 12.19 4.05
CA THR A 74 -12.11 13.65 3.84
C THR A 74 -11.98 14.13 2.38
N THR A 75 -11.76 13.23 1.41
CA THR A 75 -11.62 13.61 0.00
C THR A 75 -12.49 12.74 -0.90
N ASP A 76 -13.31 13.38 -1.74
CA ASP A 76 -14.22 12.74 -2.72
C ASP A 76 -13.50 12.11 -3.93
N ALA A 77 -12.19 11.85 -3.84
CA ALA A 77 -11.40 11.28 -4.91
C ALA A 77 -10.68 10.00 -4.43
N PRO A 78 -10.83 8.85 -5.12
CA PRO A 78 -10.05 7.68 -4.80
C PRO A 78 -8.57 7.96 -5.08
N VAL A 79 -7.74 7.91 -4.04
CA VAL A 79 -6.27 7.91 -4.16
C VAL A 79 -5.83 6.55 -4.70
N LEU A 80 -5.87 6.41 -6.02
CA LEU A 80 -5.06 5.43 -6.72
C LEU A 80 -3.63 5.99 -6.81
N PRO A 81 -2.56 5.18 -6.75
CA PRO A 81 -1.27 5.61 -7.28
C PRO A 81 -1.50 6.17 -8.70
N PRO A 82 -0.73 7.18 -9.18
CA PRO A 82 -0.87 7.66 -10.55
C PRO A 82 -0.91 6.42 -11.42
N ALA A 83 -1.99 6.25 -12.19
CA ALA A 83 -2.27 5.01 -12.90
C ALA A 83 -0.96 4.55 -13.53
N LEU A 84 -0.34 3.50 -12.98
CA LEU A 84 0.97 3.03 -13.45
C LEU A 84 0.85 2.46 -14.87
N THR A 85 -0.37 2.48 -15.41
CA THR A 85 -0.81 1.90 -16.66
C THR A 85 -2.00 2.70 -17.22
N GLU A 86 -1.97 3.02 -18.51
CA GLU A 86 -3.06 3.73 -19.23
C GLU A 86 -4.28 2.86 -19.54
N GLY A 87 -4.26 1.56 -19.23
CA GLY A 87 -5.33 0.68 -19.70
C GLY A 87 -6.64 0.81 -18.91
N VAL A 88 -7.72 0.33 -19.49
CA VAL A 88 -9.06 0.35 -18.89
C VAL A 88 -9.29 -0.96 -18.12
N PRO A 89 -9.91 -0.93 -16.92
CA PRO A 89 -10.35 -2.16 -16.26
C PRO A 89 -11.26 -2.96 -17.16
N HIS A 90 -11.06 -4.29 -17.22
CA HIS A 90 -12.09 -5.14 -17.84
C HIS A 90 -13.36 -5.00 -16.99
N ALA A 91 -14.52 -4.85 -17.61
CA ALA A 91 -15.77 -4.89 -16.86
C ALA A 91 -15.97 -6.30 -16.30
N PRO A 92 -16.59 -6.45 -15.11
CA PRO A 92 -16.96 -7.77 -14.63
C PRO A 92 -17.90 -8.45 -15.64
N PRO A 93 -17.84 -9.79 -15.78
CA PRO A 93 -18.68 -10.52 -16.74
C PRO A 93 -20.18 -10.31 -16.47
N VAL A 94 -20.53 -10.07 -15.20
CA VAL A 94 -21.86 -9.62 -14.75
C VAL A 94 -21.70 -8.61 -13.63
N THR A 95 -22.66 -7.71 -13.47
CA THR A 95 -22.70 -6.80 -12.32
C THR A 95 -22.93 -7.60 -11.03
N PRO A 96 -22.08 -7.47 -10.01
CA PRO A 96 -22.32 -8.10 -8.71
C PRO A 96 -23.67 -7.67 -8.12
N ALA A 97 -24.37 -8.60 -7.48
CA ALA A 97 -25.70 -8.35 -6.94
C ALA A 97 -25.70 -7.45 -5.69
N SER A 98 -24.65 -7.55 -4.86
CA SER A 98 -24.53 -6.70 -3.66
C SER A 98 -24.00 -5.31 -4.02
N PRO A 99 -24.60 -4.23 -3.47
CA PRO A 99 -24.11 -2.86 -3.68
C PRO A 99 -22.68 -2.67 -3.17
N ALA A 100 -21.93 -1.77 -3.81
CA ALA A 100 -20.56 -1.47 -3.43
C ALA A 100 -20.45 -0.95 -1.98
N GLU A 101 -21.46 -0.23 -1.50
CA GLU A 101 -21.55 0.30 -0.14
C GLU A 101 -21.63 -0.82 0.91
N VAL A 102 -22.24 -1.95 0.56
CA VAL A 102 -22.28 -3.13 1.43
C VAL A 102 -20.92 -3.82 1.43
N LEU A 103 -20.35 -4.03 0.24
CA LEU A 103 -19.08 -4.72 0.07
C LEU A 103 -17.89 -3.98 0.69
N ARG A 104 -17.96 -2.65 0.82
CA ARG A 104 -16.91 -1.83 1.48
C ARG A 104 -16.93 -1.90 3.00
N LYS A 105 -18.01 -2.39 3.63
CA LYS A 105 -18.08 -2.53 5.09
C LYS A 105 -17.21 -3.69 5.57
N PRO A 106 -16.74 -3.67 6.84
CA PRO A 106 -16.07 -4.80 7.45
C PRO A 106 -16.83 -6.12 7.24
N ILE A 107 -16.10 -7.20 6.98
CA ILE A 107 -16.71 -8.49 6.68
C ILE A 107 -17.47 -9.01 7.89
N THR A 108 -18.69 -9.49 7.62
CA THR A 108 -19.59 -10.12 8.60
C THR A 108 -19.81 -11.58 8.25
N PHE A 109 -20.10 -12.39 9.26
CA PHE A 109 -20.30 -13.84 9.14
C PHE A 109 -21.68 -14.21 9.66
N ASN A 110 -22.62 -14.45 8.74
CA ASN A 110 -24.01 -14.72 9.09
C ASN A 110 -24.37 -16.17 8.76
N LEU A 111 -24.66 -16.99 9.77
CA LEU A 111 -25.11 -18.36 9.56
C LEU A 111 -26.56 -18.35 9.08
N THR A 112 -26.77 -18.84 7.87
CA THR A 112 -28.08 -18.98 7.23
C THR A 112 -28.53 -20.44 7.19
N GLY A 113 -29.75 -20.68 6.71
CA GLY A 113 -30.30 -22.03 6.57
C GLY A 113 -29.42 -22.96 5.72
N GLY A 114 -29.50 -24.27 5.99
CA GLY A 114 -28.74 -25.28 5.24
C GLY A 114 -27.25 -25.37 5.58
N GLY A 115 -26.81 -24.74 6.68
CA GLY A 115 -25.42 -24.77 7.13
C GLY A 115 -24.49 -23.87 6.30
N VAL A 116 -25.03 -22.80 5.74
CA VAL A 116 -24.28 -21.85 4.91
C VAL A 116 -23.93 -20.63 5.75
N LEU A 117 -22.64 -20.43 6.00
CA LEU A 117 -22.11 -19.22 6.61
C LEU A 117 -21.81 -18.20 5.50
N LEU A 118 -22.60 -17.14 5.42
CA LEU A 118 -22.37 -16.04 4.47
C LEU A 118 -21.30 -15.11 5.04
N ALA A 119 -20.18 -15.00 4.33
CA ALA A 119 -19.11 -14.06 4.58
C ALA A 119 -19.22 -12.90 3.58
N GLU A 120 -19.73 -11.75 4.03
CA GLU A 120 -20.02 -10.59 3.19
C GLU A 120 -19.35 -9.31 3.70
N GLY A 121 -18.64 -8.62 2.81
CA GLY A 121 -17.90 -7.38 3.11
C GLY A 121 -16.40 -7.48 2.85
N ALA A 122 -15.68 -6.39 3.12
CA ALA A 122 -14.24 -6.27 2.97
C ALA A 122 -13.51 -7.01 4.09
N ILE A 123 -12.47 -7.75 3.75
CA ILE A 123 -11.62 -8.47 4.70
C ILE A 123 -10.74 -7.44 5.42
N ASP A 124 -11.26 -6.82 6.47
CA ASP A 124 -10.54 -5.86 7.29
C ASP A 124 -9.61 -6.56 8.29
N PRO A 125 -8.58 -5.86 8.83
CA PRO A 125 -7.74 -6.40 9.89
C PRO A 125 -8.56 -6.94 11.07
N GLY A 126 -8.32 -8.19 11.46
CA GLY A 126 -9.07 -8.88 12.52
C GLY A 126 -10.28 -9.66 12.03
N ALA A 127 -10.56 -9.66 10.73
CA ALA A 127 -11.56 -10.53 10.11
C ALA A 127 -11.33 -12.01 10.41
N ALA A 128 -10.07 -12.47 10.44
CA ALA A 128 -9.75 -13.87 10.72
C ALA A 128 -10.12 -14.30 12.15
N GLU A 129 -9.91 -13.43 13.14
CA GLU A 129 -10.29 -13.71 14.53
C GLU A 129 -11.82 -13.72 14.71
N ARG A 130 -12.54 -12.82 14.03
CA ARG A 130 -14.01 -12.86 14.01
C ARG A 130 -14.52 -14.12 13.33
N PHE A 131 -13.93 -14.52 12.22
CA PHE A 131 -14.27 -15.77 11.54
C PHE A 131 -14.04 -16.98 12.45
N LYS A 132 -12.87 -17.04 13.10
CA LYS A 132 -12.53 -18.10 14.04
C LYS A 132 -13.52 -18.18 15.20
N THR A 133 -13.88 -17.04 15.79
CA THR A 133 -14.86 -16.97 16.88
C THR A 133 -16.22 -17.54 16.45
N GLU A 134 -16.69 -17.22 15.24
CA GLU A 134 -17.96 -17.77 14.73
C GLU A 134 -17.88 -19.27 14.44
N ILE A 135 -16.75 -19.76 13.94
CA ILE A 135 -16.52 -21.20 13.74
C ILE A 135 -16.41 -21.94 15.08
N GLU A 136 -15.81 -21.35 16.11
CA GLU A 136 -15.77 -21.95 17.45
C GLU A 136 -17.16 -21.98 18.10
N ALA A 137 -17.94 -20.92 17.93
CA ALA A 137 -19.28 -20.82 18.51
C ALA A 137 -20.33 -21.69 17.80
N ARG A 138 -20.23 -21.84 16.48
CA ARG A 138 -21.31 -22.41 15.65
C ARG A 138 -20.83 -23.38 14.56
N GLY A 139 -19.53 -23.70 14.51
CA GLY A 139 -18.90 -24.42 13.40
C GLY A 139 -19.46 -25.81 13.13
N GLU A 140 -20.05 -26.47 14.14
CA GLU A 140 -20.72 -27.77 13.95
C GLU A 140 -21.87 -27.71 12.92
N TYR A 141 -22.52 -26.55 12.80
CA TYR A 141 -23.60 -26.32 11.84
C TYR A 141 -23.10 -25.81 10.49
N VAL A 142 -21.83 -25.38 10.40
CA VAL A 142 -21.27 -24.77 9.19
C VAL A 142 -20.75 -25.88 8.27
N LYS A 143 -21.30 -25.94 7.06
CA LYS A 143 -20.87 -26.85 5.99
C LYS A 143 -20.23 -26.11 4.83
N VAL A 144 -20.75 -24.92 4.54
CA VAL A 144 -20.36 -24.09 3.40
C VAL A 144 -20.08 -22.67 3.85
N VAL A 145 -18.93 -22.12 3.46
CA VAL A 145 -18.63 -20.69 3.55
C VAL A 145 -18.96 -20.05 2.19
N ALA A 146 -20.04 -19.28 2.14
CA ALA A 146 -20.42 -18.52 0.95
C ALA A 146 -19.73 -17.16 0.97
N LEU A 147 -18.85 -16.90 0.01
CA LEU A 147 -18.02 -15.70 -0.07
C LEU A 147 -18.67 -14.64 -0.96
N ASN A 148 -18.75 -13.42 -0.45
CA ASN A 148 -19.14 -12.23 -1.20
C ASN A 148 -18.31 -11.02 -0.72
N SER A 149 -17.10 -10.87 -1.26
CA SER A 149 -16.09 -9.96 -0.74
C SER A 149 -15.27 -9.30 -1.85
N PRO A 150 -14.96 -7.98 -1.73
CA PRO A 150 -14.00 -7.32 -2.60
C PRO A 150 -12.54 -7.63 -2.23
N GLY A 151 -12.30 -8.44 -1.18
CA GLY A 151 -10.97 -8.68 -0.62
C GLY A 151 -10.60 -7.68 0.48
N GLY A 152 -9.31 -7.47 0.69
CA GLY A 152 -8.75 -6.69 1.80
C GLY A 152 -7.45 -7.31 2.32
N SER A 153 -7.29 -7.38 3.64
CA SER A 153 -6.14 -7.96 4.34
C SER A 153 -5.76 -9.34 3.82
N VAL A 154 -4.55 -9.46 3.28
CA VAL A 154 -3.98 -10.73 2.79
C VAL A 154 -3.72 -11.69 3.95
N GLU A 155 -3.25 -11.18 5.09
CA GLU A 155 -2.93 -12.00 6.25
C GLU A 155 -4.19 -12.66 6.82
N ASP A 156 -5.26 -11.88 6.99
CA ASP A 156 -6.56 -12.41 7.43
C ASP A 156 -7.12 -13.41 6.41
N ALA A 157 -6.98 -13.14 5.11
CA ALA A 157 -7.45 -14.05 4.07
C ALA A 157 -6.73 -15.41 4.11
N ILE A 158 -5.40 -15.42 4.31
CA ILE A 158 -4.62 -16.65 4.49
C ILE A 158 -5.06 -17.39 5.75
N ALA A 159 -5.20 -16.70 6.88
CA ALA A 159 -5.62 -17.31 8.14
C ALA A 159 -7.02 -17.93 8.04
N MET A 160 -7.98 -17.22 7.46
CA MET A 160 -9.33 -17.73 7.18
C MET A 160 -9.28 -18.96 6.27
N SER A 161 -8.48 -18.91 5.19
CA SER A 161 -8.31 -20.05 4.28
C SER A 161 -7.77 -21.29 4.98
N LYS A 162 -6.77 -21.14 5.87
CA LYS A 162 -6.21 -22.26 6.63
C LYS A 162 -7.24 -22.86 7.57
N LEU A 163 -8.00 -22.04 8.28
CA LEU A 163 -9.05 -22.52 9.16
C LEU A 163 -10.17 -23.24 8.39
N ILE A 164 -10.58 -22.73 7.23
CA ILE A 164 -11.54 -23.40 6.33
C ILE A 164 -11.04 -24.80 5.95
N ARG A 165 -9.76 -24.91 5.57
CA ARG A 165 -9.13 -26.19 5.21
C ARG A 165 -9.09 -27.15 6.40
N GLU A 166 -8.68 -26.68 7.56
CA GLU A 166 -8.60 -27.45 8.81
C GLU A 166 -9.97 -28.02 9.19
N LYS A 167 -11.02 -27.19 9.12
CA LYS A 167 -12.41 -27.59 9.43
C LYS A 167 -13.10 -28.36 8.30
N LYS A 168 -12.39 -28.64 7.19
CA LYS A 168 -12.90 -29.37 6.03
C LYS A 168 -14.18 -28.75 5.44
N LEU A 169 -14.27 -27.42 5.44
CA LEU A 169 -15.44 -26.70 4.95
C LEU A 169 -15.42 -26.58 3.43
N VAL A 170 -16.60 -26.51 2.83
CA VAL A 170 -16.78 -26.17 1.42
C VAL A 170 -16.73 -24.64 1.28
N THR A 171 -16.11 -24.13 0.23
CA THR A 171 -16.20 -22.71 -0.12
C THR A 171 -17.03 -22.53 -1.38
N ARG A 172 -17.80 -21.44 -1.42
CA ARG A 172 -18.70 -21.16 -2.53
C ARG A 172 -18.75 -19.68 -2.86
N VAL A 173 -18.68 -19.35 -4.15
CA VAL A 173 -19.07 -18.03 -4.66
C VAL A 173 -20.39 -18.23 -5.41
N ARG A 174 -21.44 -17.59 -4.92
CA ARG A 174 -22.80 -17.72 -5.49
C ARG A 174 -22.93 -16.97 -6.81
N GLU A 175 -24.01 -17.26 -7.53
CA GLU A 175 -24.39 -16.49 -8.71
C GLU A 175 -24.39 -14.99 -8.40
N LYS A 176 -23.70 -14.19 -9.24
CA LYS A 176 -23.52 -12.74 -9.09
C LYS A 176 -22.90 -12.28 -7.76
N ALA A 177 -22.31 -13.17 -6.97
CA ALA A 177 -21.47 -12.78 -5.83
C ALA A 177 -20.06 -12.41 -6.32
N LEU A 178 -19.44 -11.46 -5.62
CA LEU A 178 -18.08 -11.01 -5.89
C LEU A 178 -17.09 -11.75 -5.00
N CYS A 179 -15.98 -12.21 -5.56
CA CYS A 179 -14.82 -12.64 -4.81
C CYS A 179 -13.55 -12.10 -5.49
N ALA A 180 -13.12 -10.92 -5.04
CA ALA A 180 -12.02 -10.18 -5.67
C ALA A 180 -10.78 -10.08 -4.76
N SER A 181 -9.63 -9.79 -5.38
CA SER A 181 -8.36 -9.47 -4.69
C SER A 181 -7.87 -10.60 -3.78
N SER A 182 -7.92 -10.44 -2.45
CA SER A 182 -7.55 -11.49 -1.48
C SER A 182 -8.67 -12.49 -1.19
N CYS A 183 -9.92 -12.26 -1.61
CA CYS A 183 -11.01 -13.23 -1.42
C CYS A 183 -10.73 -14.60 -2.07
N PRO A 184 -10.18 -14.70 -3.31
CA PRO A 184 -9.76 -15.97 -3.90
C PRO A 184 -8.79 -16.79 -3.03
N ILE A 185 -8.01 -16.16 -2.16
CA ILE A 185 -7.14 -16.84 -1.19
C ILE A 185 -8.01 -17.58 -0.15
N VAL A 186 -9.04 -16.92 0.39
CA VAL A 186 -10.02 -17.56 1.29
C VAL A 186 -10.75 -18.70 0.58
N PHE A 187 -11.17 -18.47 -0.66
CA PHE A 187 -11.87 -19.46 -1.48
C PHE A 187 -11.03 -20.73 -1.67
N ALA A 188 -9.71 -20.61 -1.86
CA ALA A 188 -8.80 -21.73 -2.03
C ALA A 188 -8.77 -22.70 -0.81
N GLY A 189 -9.14 -22.23 0.38
CA GLY A 189 -9.18 -23.03 1.60
C GLY A 189 -10.17 -24.20 1.56
N GLY A 190 -11.20 -24.13 0.71
CA GLY A 190 -12.26 -25.13 0.66
C GLY A 190 -11.77 -26.52 0.25
N VAL A 191 -12.25 -27.56 0.93
CA VAL A 191 -12.03 -28.95 0.47
C VAL A 191 -12.78 -29.24 -0.83
N MET A 192 -13.89 -28.54 -1.02
CA MET A 192 -14.59 -28.38 -2.29
C MET A 192 -14.80 -26.89 -2.54
N ARG A 193 -14.56 -26.46 -3.78
CA ARG A 193 -14.57 -25.05 -4.18
C ARG A 193 -15.52 -24.87 -5.34
N ILE A 194 -16.64 -24.19 -5.09
CA ILE A 194 -17.76 -24.07 -6.01
C ILE A 194 -17.87 -22.61 -6.47
N ALA A 195 -17.70 -22.37 -7.77
CA ALA A 195 -18.10 -21.11 -8.39
C ALA A 195 -19.40 -21.39 -9.15
N GLU A 196 -20.50 -20.77 -8.72
CA GLU A 196 -21.79 -20.90 -9.41
C GLU A 196 -21.77 -20.16 -10.76
N LYS A 197 -22.81 -20.37 -11.58
CA LYS A 197 -22.98 -19.64 -12.82
C LYS A 197 -22.91 -18.13 -12.55
N ASP A 198 -22.17 -17.41 -13.39
CA ASP A 198 -22.00 -15.96 -13.31
C ASP A 198 -21.41 -15.45 -11.97
N ALA A 199 -20.68 -16.30 -11.23
CA ALA A 199 -19.86 -15.87 -10.12
C ALA A 199 -18.71 -14.96 -10.60
N VAL A 200 -18.46 -13.86 -9.88
CA VAL A 200 -17.45 -12.87 -10.28
C VAL A 200 -16.18 -13.07 -9.45
N ILE A 201 -15.20 -13.78 -10.01
CA ILE A 201 -13.91 -14.05 -9.33
C ILE A 201 -12.81 -13.28 -10.04
N GLY A 202 -12.13 -12.38 -9.31
CA GLY A 202 -11.13 -11.48 -9.89
C GLY A 202 -9.86 -11.37 -9.06
N VAL A 203 -8.73 -11.17 -9.74
CA VAL A 203 -7.40 -11.04 -9.12
C VAL A 203 -6.67 -9.80 -9.63
N HIS A 204 -5.76 -9.28 -8.80
CA HIS A 204 -4.84 -8.20 -9.15
C HIS A 204 -3.60 -8.23 -8.25
N GLN A 205 -2.61 -7.40 -8.54
CA GLN A 205 -1.37 -7.26 -7.77
C GLN A 205 -1.66 -6.84 -6.33
N VAL A 206 -0.96 -7.44 -5.38
CA VAL A 206 -1.00 -6.95 -3.99
C VAL A 206 -0.36 -5.57 -3.93
N PHE A 207 -1.01 -4.64 -3.24
CA PHE A 207 -0.48 -3.31 -2.98
C PHE A 207 -0.50 -3.02 -1.47
N ASN A 208 0.33 -2.10 -1.01
CA ASN A 208 0.28 -1.64 0.37
C ASN A 208 -0.90 -0.65 0.54
N GLY A 209 -1.95 -1.09 1.23
CA GLY A 209 -3.08 -0.25 1.63
C GLY A 209 -2.91 0.45 2.98
N SER A 210 -1.77 0.29 3.66
CA SER A 210 -1.52 0.91 4.96
C SER A 210 -1.24 2.42 4.83
N ARG A 211 -1.54 3.16 5.91
CA ARG A 211 -1.21 4.59 6.00
C ARG A 211 0.29 4.84 6.17
N GLU A 212 1.02 3.82 6.61
CA GLU A 212 2.47 3.86 6.73
C GLU A 212 3.07 3.64 5.35
N ARG A 213 3.91 4.60 4.92
CA ARG A 213 4.65 4.50 3.67
C ARG A 213 6.05 3.97 4.00
N PRO A 214 6.32 2.66 3.79
CA PRO A 214 7.66 2.12 3.96
C PRO A 214 8.64 2.78 2.98
N SER A 215 9.94 2.68 3.27
CA SER A 215 10.96 3.03 2.28
C SER A 215 10.82 2.16 1.01
N PRO A 216 11.36 2.56 -0.14
CA PRO A 216 11.35 1.72 -1.34
C PRO A 216 11.94 0.32 -1.12
N GLU A 217 13.01 0.21 -0.34
CA GLU A 217 13.67 -1.05 0.02
C GLU A 217 12.78 -1.92 0.90
N GLU A 218 12.15 -1.33 1.92
CA GLU A 218 11.20 -2.00 2.80
C GLU A 218 9.97 -2.48 2.03
N ALA A 219 9.43 -1.64 1.14
CA ALA A 219 8.30 -1.97 0.28
C ALA A 219 8.61 -3.16 -0.64
N MET A 220 9.78 -3.14 -1.28
CA MET A 220 10.23 -4.22 -2.15
C MET A 220 10.42 -5.52 -1.38
N SER A 221 11.08 -5.47 -0.22
CA SER A 221 11.27 -6.63 0.66
C SER A 221 9.94 -7.21 1.16
N ALA A 222 9.01 -6.35 1.56
CA ALA A 222 7.66 -6.75 1.97
C ALA A 222 6.86 -7.36 0.82
N ALA A 223 6.96 -6.82 -0.39
CA ALA A 223 6.32 -7.35 -1.59
C ALA A 223 6.85 -8.75 -1.94
N GLN A 224 8.16 -8.96 -1.90
CA GLN A 224 8.80 -10.27 -2.11
C GLN A 224 8.33 -11.30 -1.07
N SER A 225 8.36 -10.91 0.21
CA SER A 225 7.94 -11.78 1.31
C SER A 225 6.45 -12.14 1.22
N THR A 226 5.60 -11.17 0.87
CA THR A 226 4.16 -11.38 0.67
C THR A 226 3.87 -12.27 -0.53
N THR A 227 4.58 -12.05 -1.64
CA THR A 227 4.49 -12.88 -2.85
C THR A 227 4.82 -14.34 -2.53
N ALA A 228 5.91 -14.58 -1.80
CA ALA A 228 6.32 -15.93 -1.43
C ALA A 228 5.31 -16.60 -0.49
N ARG A 229 4.73 -15.86 0.46
CA ARG A 229 3.68 -16.38 1.36
C ARG A 229 2.42 -16.79 0.61
N ILE A 230 1.92 -15.95 -0.30
CA ILE A 230 0.72 -16.25 -1.09
C ILE A 230 0.97 -17.44 -2.01
N ALA A 231 2.11 -17.47 -2.71
CA ALA A 231 2.46 -18.57 -3.60
C ALA A 231 2.46 -19.92 -2.86
N ARG A 232 3.16 -20.00 -1.72
CA ARG A 232 3.18 -21.22 -0.88
C ARG A 232 1.79 -21.60 -0.40
N HIS A 233 1.00 -20.64 0.08
CA HIS A 233 -0.35 -20.91 0.58
C HIS A 233 -1.25 -21.48 -0.53
N LEU A 234 -1.23 -20.89 -1.72
CA LEU A 234 -2.00 -21.39 -2.87
C LEU A 234 -1.56 -22.80 -3.29
N GLU A 235 -0.25 -23.06 -3.30
CA GLU A 235 0.32 -24.39 -3.55
C GLU A 235 -0.13 -25.42 -2.49
N GLU A 236 -0.06 -25.07 -1.21
CA GLU A 236 -0.56 -25.89 -0.09
C GLU A 236 -2.05 -26.21 -0.22
N MET A 237 -2.85 -25.28 -0.79
CA MET A 237 -4.27 -25.49 -1.09
C MET A 237 -4.54 -26.25 -2.40
N GLY A 238 -3.49 -26.69 -3.11
CA GLY A 238 -3.59 -27.43 -4.38
C GLY A 238 -4.06 -26.58 -5.56
N VAL A 239 -3.87 -25.26 -5.49
CA VAL A 239 -4.16 -24.31 -6.59
C VAL A 239 -2.93 -24.24 -7.50
N GLY A 240 -3.14 -24.32 -8.81
CA GLY A 240 -2.10 -24.13 -9.81
C GLY A 240 -1.62 -22.68 -9.89
N ALA A 241 -0.37 -22.48 -10.33
CA ALA A 241 0.28 -21.17 -10.35
C ALA A 241 -0.46 -20.09 -11.17
N GLY A 242 -1.30 -20.48 -12.14
CA GLY A 242 -1.98 -19.55 -13.04
C GLY A 242 -2.84 -18.48 -12.36
N VAL A 243 -3.50 -18.81 -11.23
CA VAL A 243 -4.24 -17.79 -10.44
C VAL A 243 -3.30 -16.69 -9.97
N TRP A 244 -2.15 -17.08 -9.44
CA TRP A 244 -1.17 -16.15 -8.88
C TRP A 244 -0.44 -15.36 -9.97
N LEU A 245 -0.11 -16.00 -11.09
CA LEU A 245 0.49 -15.31 -12.25
C LEU A 245 -0.45 -14.23 -12.79
N LYS A 246 -1.75 -14.54 -12.99
CA LYS A 246 -2.75 -13.55 -13.39
C LYS A 246 -2.86 -12.39 -12.40
N ALA A 247 -2.77 -12.68 -11.10
CA ALA A 247 -2.75 -11.63 -10.07
C ALA A 247 -1.53 -10.72 -10.24
N LEU A 248 -0.32 -11.29 -10.33
CA LEU A 248 0.94 -10.55 -10.48
C LEU A 248 1.05 -9.75 -11.78
N GLU A 249 0.44 -10.21 -12.86
CA GLU A 249 0.43 -9.53 -14.17
C GLU A 249 -0.61 -8.40 -14.25
N THR A 250 -1.53 -8.33 -13.29
CA THR A 250 -2.65 -7.39 -13.32
C THR A 250 -2.39 -6.22 -12.37
N PRO A 251 -2.24 -4.98 -12.88
CA PRO A 251 -2.04 -3.78 -12.05
C PRO A 251 -3.09 -3.62 -10.93
N PRO A 252 -2.74 -2.95 -9.81
CA PRO A 252 -3.63 -2.85 -8.65
C PRO A 252 -4.86 -1.96 -8.87
N ASP A 253 -4.89 -1.16 -9.93
CA ASP A 253 -5.99 -0.26 -10.29
C ASP A 253 -7.13 -0.95 -11.07
N ARG A 254 -6.99 -2.25 -11.36
CA ARG A 254 -7.96 -3.03 -12.15
C ARG A 254 -8.02 -4.48 -11.68
N LEU A 255 -9.02 -5.20 -12.17
CA LEU A 255 -9.18 -6.64 -11.94
C LEU A 255 -9.05 -7.40 -13.25
N TYR A 256 -8.39 -8.56 -13.17
CA TYR A 256 -8.52 -9.62 -14.16
C TYR A 256 -9.54 -10.62 -13.64
N TYR A 257 -10.65 -10.76 -14.37
CA TYR A 257 -11.69 -11.73 -14.03
C TYR A 257 -11.36 -13.09 -14.64
N LEU A 258 -11.25 -14.11 -13.78
CA LEU A 258 -10.93 -15.46 -14.20
C LEU A 258 -12.13 -16.09 -14.91
N THR A 259 -11.90 -16.62 -16.10
CA THR A 259 -12.92 -17.36 -16.84
C THR A 259 -13.23 -18.71 -16.17
N PRO A 260 -14.41 -19.31 -16.41
CA PRO A 260 -14.72 -20.66 -15.91
C PRO A 260 -13.68 -21.72 -16.30
N LYS A 261 -13.09 -21.59 -17.50
CA LYS A 261 -12.01 -22.45 -17.96
C LYS A 261 -10.74 -22.25 -17.13
N GLU A 262 -10.31 -21.02 -16.89
CA GLU A 262 -9.15 -20.72 -16.06
C GLU A 262 -9.34 -21.17 -14.60
N LEU A 263 -10.53 -20.98 -14.03
CA LEU A 263 -10.86 -21.49 -12.71
C LEU A 263 -10.66 -23.01 -12.60
N ALA A 264 -11.02 -23.76 -13.64
CA ALA A 264 -10.81 -25.21 -13.70
C ALA A 264 -9.35 -25.58 -13.99
N ASP A 265 -8.73 -24.97 -15.01
CA ASP A 265 -7.35 -25.25 -15.43
C ASP A 265 -6.35 -24.96 -14.30
N PHE A 266 -6.55 -23.87 -13.57
CA PHE A 266 -5.72 -23.51 -12.42
C PHE A 266 -6.14 -24.22 -11.13
N LYS A 267 -7.09 -25.16 -11.21
CA LYS A 267 -7.58 -25.91 -10.05
C LYS A 267 -8.02 -24.99 -8.91
N LEU A 268 -8.65 -23.85 -9.22
CA LEU A 268 -9.27 -22.98 -8.22
C LEU A 268 -10.68 -23.47 -7.87
N THR A 269 -11.38 -24.08 -8.84
CA THR A 269 -12.63 -24.82 -8.61
C THR A 269 -12.38 -26.32 -8.58
N THR A 270 -13.21 -27.06 -7.84
CA THR A 270 -13.13 -28.53 -7.80
C THR A 270 -14.04 -29.15 -8.88
N PRO A 271 -13.55 -30.04 -9.75
CA PRO A 271 -14.37 -30.68 -10.79
C PRO A 271 -15.53 -31.50 -10.22
N GLY A 272 -16.65 -31.55 -10.94
CA GLY A 272 -17.74 -32.51 -10.68
C GLY A 272 -18.79 -32.12 -9.64
N VAL A 273 -18.81 -30.87 -9.17
CA VAL A 273 -19.81 -30.41 -8.20
C VAL A 273 -20.66 -29.31 -8.83
N MET A 274 -21.76 -29.69 -9.47
CA MET A 274 -22.90 -28.78 -9.62
C MET A 274 -23.55 -28.65 -8.23
N PRO A 275 -23.91 -27.45 -7.77
CA PRO A 275 -24.73 -27.32 -6.57
C PRO A 275 -26.00 -28.14 -6.78
N ALA A 276 -26.30 -29.06 -5.87
CA ALA A 276 -27.66 -29.57 -5.75
C ALA A 276 -28.53 -28.34 -5.50
N ALA A 277 -29.33 -27.96 -6.50
CA ALA A 277 -30.30 -26.90 -6.37
C ALA A 277 -31.09 -27.20 -5.08
N ALA A 278 -31.10 -26.26 -4.15
CA ALA A 278 -31.98 -26.33 -3.00
C ALA A 278 -33.40 -26.46 -3.56
N ALA A 279 -33.93 -27.68 -3.52
CA ALA A 279 -35.25 -27.98 -4.04
C ALA A 279 -36.24 -27.09 -3.30
N ALA A 280 -36.84 -26.15 -4.03
CA ALA A 280 -38.00 -25.43 -3.54
C ALA A 280 -39.06 -26.46 -3.12
N PRO A 281 -39.69 -26.32 -1.95
CA PRO A 281 -40.71 -27.27 -1.53
C PRO A 281 -41.84 -27.23 -2.55
N ALA A 282 -42.11 -28.40 -3.15
CA ALA A 282 -43.23 -28.59 -4.06
C ALA A 282 -44.51 -28.13 -3.35
N ARG A 283 -45.20 -27.13 -3.91
CA ARG A 283 -46.57 -26.82 -3.53
C ARG A 283 -47.40 -28.07 -3.79
N ARG A 284 -47.95 -28.66 -2.72
CA ARG A 284 -48.98 -29.69 -2.77
C ARG A 284 -50.37 -29.04 -2.91
N PRO A 285 -51.33 -29.79 -3.47
CA PRO A 285 -52.22 -29.35 -4.56
C PRO A 285 -53.27 -28.32 -4.17
#